data_AF-A0A2E5C9D7-F1
#
_entry.id   AF-A0A2E5C9D7-F1
#
_cell.length_a   1.000
_cell.length_b   1.000
_cell.length_c   1.000
_cell.angle_alpha   90.00
_cell.angle_beta   90.00
_cell.angle_gamma   90.00
#
_symmetry.space_group_name_H-M   'P 1'
#
loop_
_entity.id
_entity.type
_entity.pdbx_description
1 polymer ?
#
loop_
_entity_poly.entity_id
_entity_poly.type
_entity_poly.pdbx_seq_one_letter_code
_entity_poly.pdbx_strand_id
1 'polypeptide(L)'
;MGPYGKVGEDMSFLNLGKKDEYGKQTRIEHRGKYLRASRTGGVSLRAQTRAAGLNLTANSSHGFRVSRTVGKNTQMVMQNGRFVLRGRYGSGPTKLNLSKTGMTVSTRNELGTFNWVKPNRSSAKLFGVQVRGKNAAYAQAAYLVLTAVATFFQLLIAVTLTLAQWGWQLLQLLWGLVLATPYELEVLRRKFRNRKIRRAQMALTSNVAASFEDWAEMKVVAAIALAFIAWGRGRDARAEIPWLKMAVTASNEPADLPSCLPYLSDAAGPLSQWHRSDTELDDPLPVLARTAILAELAARQVSADRLPAILLSIDDLVLQQGPKTRLQEQMLTVFCDFAGLRLQEESREEASN
;
A
#
# COMPACT_ATOMS: atom_id res chain seq x y z
N MET A 1 25.16 31.21 16.95
CA MET A 1 26.63 31.32 16.91
C MET A 1 27.16 30.11 16.18
N GLY A 2 27.92 30.34 15.11
CA GLY A 2 28.44 29.35 14.15
C GLY A 2 28.71 30.07 12.83
N PRO A 3 29.90 29.93 12.21
CA PRO A 3 30.78 31.08 11.99
C PRO A 3 31.01 31.46 10.52
N TYR A 4 31.36 32.73 10.34
CA TYR A 4 32.07 33.41 9.26
C TYR A 4 32.22 32.77 7.86
N GLY A 5 31.77 33.54 6.86
CA GLY A 5 32.22 33.48 5.48
C GLY A 5 31.81 34.72 4.69
N LYS A 6 32.22 35.92 5.14
CA LYS A 6 32.17 37.13 4.30
C LYS A 6 33.18 36.98 3.17
N VAL A 7 32.72 36.94 1.92
CA VAL A 7 33.51 37.39 0.76
C VAL A 7 32.59 38.17 -0.15
N GLY A 8 32.94 39.45 -0.31
CA GLY A 8 32.12 40.46 -0.95
C GLY A 8 32.06 41.69 -0.06
N GLU A 9 33.20 42.37 0.10
CA GLU A 9 33.17 43.79 0.43
C GLU A 9 32.39 44.49 -0.68
N ASP A 10 31.08 44.58 -0.50
CA ASP A 10 30.26 45.51 -1.25
C ASP A 10 30.87 46.88 -1.01
N MET A 11 31.53 47.43 -2.03
CA MET A 11 31.94 48.82 -2.09
C MET A 11 30.67 49.69 -1.97
N SER A 12 30.18 49.89 -0.74
CA SER A 12 28.87 50.49 -0.44
C SER A 12 28.69 51.91 -0.98
N PHE A 13 29.79 52.50 -1.44
CA PHE A 13 29.87 53.78 -2.12
C PHE A 13 29.23 53.77 -3.52
N LEU A 14 29.27 52.64 -4.24
CA LEU A 14 28.67 52.49 -5.57
C LEU A 14 27.88 51.19 -5.54
N ASN A 15 26.59 51.19 -5.90
CA ASN A 15 25.70 50.00 -5.84
C ASN A 15 26.10 48.80 -6.76
N LEU A 16 27.38 48.59 -7.03
CA LEU A 16 28.01 47.43 -7.65
C LEU A 16 27.74 46.18 -6.81
N GLY A 17 27.42 45.04 -7.43
CA GLY A 17 27.14 43.77 -6.74
C GLY A 17 25.69 43.57 -6.30
N LYS A 18 24.90 44.65 -6.16
CA LYS A 18 23.49 44.55 -5.76
C LYS A 18 22.59 43.89 -6.82
N LYS A 19 22.31 42.60 -6.60
CA LYS A 19 21.41 41.77 -7.42
C LYS A 19 19.95 41.84 -6.94
N ASP A 20 19.01 41.64 -7.85
CA ASP A 20 17.59 41.48 -7.53
C ASP A 20 17.27 40.05 -7.04
N GLU A 21 16.01 39.82 -6.67
CA GLU A 21 15.48 38.52 -6.24
C GLU A 21 15.66 37.38 -7.27
N TYR A 22 16.11 37.71 -8.50
CA TYR A 22 16.40 36.78 -9.59
C TYR A 22 17.89 36.79 -9.98
N GLY A 23 18.77 37.30 -9.11
CA GLY A 23 20.22 37.28 -9.31
C GLY A 23 20.76 38.29 -10.33
N LYS A 24 19.94 39.24 -10.81
CA LYS A 24 20.34 40.20 -11.85
C LYS A 24 20.76 41.54 -11.23
N GLN A 25 21.88 42.11 -11.69
CA GLN A 25 22.37 43.42 -11.22
C GLN A 25 21.31 44.52 -11.42
N THR A 26 21.04 45.29 -10.36
CA THR A 26 19.99 46.31 -10.33
C THR A 26 20.39 47.62 -11.02
N ARG A 27 21.36 48.40 -10.48
CA ARG A 27 21.94 49.63 -11.08
C ARG A 27 23.30 50.00 -10.43
N ILE A 28 24.11 50.78 -11.14
CA ILE A 28 25.35 51.40 -10.61
C ILE A 28 25.10 52.89 -10.38
N GLU A 29 24.98 53.30 -9.12
CA GLU A 29 24.79 54.71 -8.72
C GLU A 29 25.36 54.98 -7.33
N HIS A 30 25.79 56.23 -7.11
CA HIS A 30 26.14 56.79 -5.80
C HIS A 30 24.99 57.70 -5.31
N ARG A 31 24.61 57.59 -4.04
CA ARG A 31 23.51 58.38 -3.44
C ARG A 31 23.87 58.84 -2.03
N GLY A 32 24.14 60.14 -1.89
CA GLY A 32 24.31 60.84 -0.62
C GLY A 32 23.02 61.56 -0.15
N LYS A 33 23.11 62.31 0.96
CA LYS A 33 21.98 63.01 1.60
C LYS A 33 21.32 64.06 0.70
N TYR A 34 22.14 64.81 -0.05
CA TYR A 34 21.67 65.85 -0.98
C TYR A 34 22.23 65.70 -2.39
N LEU A 35 23.09 64.72 -2.64
CA LEU A 35 23.77 64.53 -3.92
C LEU A 35 23.50 63.13 -4.47
N ARG A 36 23.15 63.05 -5.76
CA ARG A 36 23.05 61.79 -6.49
C ARG A 36 23.94 61.87 -7.71
N ALA A 37 24.81 60.87 -7.88
CA ALA A 37 25.64 60.72 -9.06
C ALA A 37 25.39 59.36 -9.72
N SER A 38 25.19 59.34 -11.03
CA SER A 38 24.97 58.09 -11.79
C SER A 38 25.55 58.17 -13.19
N ARG A 39 25.98 57.02 -13.72
CA ARG A 39 26.59 56.90 -15.06
C ARG A 39 25.71 57.46 -16.18
N THR A 40 24.39 57.30 -16.07
CA THR A 40 23.45 57.72 -17.13
C THR A 40 22.71 59.02 -16.82
N GLY A 41 22.67 59.46 -15.56
CA GLY A 41 21.91 60.64 -15.14
C GLY A 41 22.75 61.83 -14.64
N GLY A 42 24.07 61.73 -14.64
CA GLY A 42 24.97 62.78 -14.16
C GLY A 42 24.89 63.02 -12.65
N VAL A 43 25.30 64.22 -12.22
CA VAL A 43 25.27 64.69 -10.83
C VAL A 43 24.08 65.62 -10.63
N SER A 44 23.26 65.38 -9.59
CA SER A 44 22.10 66.21 -9.25
C SER A 44 21.98 66.45 -7.75
N LEU A 45 21.50 67.65 -7.40
CA LEU A 45 21.15 68.00 -6.03
C LEU A 45 19.68 67.63 -5.76
N ARG A 46 19.41 67.08 -4.58
CA ARG A 46 18.07 66.64 -4.16
C ARG A 46 17.78 67.06 -2.72
N ALA A 47 16.64 67.71 -2.52
CA ALA A 47 16.05 67.92 -1.20
C ALA A 47 14.72 67.16 -1.11
N GLN A 48 14.48 66.46 -0.01
CA GLN A 48 13.23 65.76 0.25
C GLN A 48 12.75 66.09 1.66
N THR A 49 11.48 66.49 1.79
CA THR A 49 10.83 66.72 3.08
C THR A 49 9.45 66.06 3.09
N ARG A 50 8.96 65.75 4.29
CA ARG A 50 7.63 65.17 4.50
C ARG A 50 6.84 66.11 5.41
N ALA A 51 5.73 66.63 4.91
CA ALA A 51 4.89 67.60 5.62
C ALA A 51 3.42 67.23 5.45
N ALA A 52 2.65 67.20 6.54
CA ALA A 52 1.19 66.95 6.54
C ALA A 52 0.73 65.73 5.71
N GLY A 53 1.49 64.62 5.77
CA GLY A 53 1.19 63.40 5.00
C GLY A 53 1.54 63.47 3.49
N LEU A 54 2.10 64.58 3.03
CA LEU A 54 2.63 64.79 1.68
C LEU A 54 4.15 64.61 1.69
N ASN A 55 4.68 63.94 0.67
CA ASN A 55 6.11 63.89 0.39
C ASN A 55 6.45 64.90 -0.70
N LEU A 56 7.31 65.86 -0.37
CA LEU A 56 7.78 66.92 -1.24
C LEU A 56 9.23 66.61 -1.62
N THR A 57 9.54 66.62 -2.90
CA THR A 57 10.90 66.42 -3.41
C THR A 57 11.22 67.49 -4.43
N ALA A 58 12.32 68.18 -4.24
CA ALA A 58 12.91 69.10 -5.21
C ALA A 58 14.24 68.52 -5.70
N ASN A 59 14.48 68.57 -7.00
CA ASN A 59 15.72 68.13 -7.62
C ASN A 59 16.16 69.15 -8.67
N SER A 60 17.46 69.50 -8.68
CA SER A 60 18.02 70.52 -9.59
C SER A 60 17.87 70.17 -11.08
N SER A 61 17.84 68.88 -11.43
CA SER A 61 17.76 68.40 -12.81
C SER A 61 16.36 67.94 -13.22
N HIS A 62 15.47 67.66 -12.26
CA HIS A 62 14.16 67.02 -12.53
C HIS A 62 12.96 67.80 -11.97
N GLY A 63 13.20 68.92 -11.29
CA GLY A 63 12.16 69.82 -10.78
C GLY A 63 11.49 69.34 -9.48
N PHE A 64 10.21 69.67 -9.33
CA PHE A 64 9.44 69.52 -8.10
C PHE A 64 8.40 68.39 -8.20
N ARG A 65 8.29 67.62 -7.13
CA ARG A 65 7.37 66.48 -7.00
C ARG A 65 6.68 66.49 -5.64
N VAL A 66 5.35 66.51 -5.67
CA VAL A 66 4.47 66.27 -4.52
C VAL A 66 3.86 64.88 -4.65
N SER A 67 3.79 64.12 -3.57
CA SER A 67 3.12 62.83 -3.59
C SER A 67 2.40 62.49 -2.29
N ARG A 68 1.21 61.89 -2.42
CA ARG A 68 0.38 61.39 -1.31
C ARG A 68 -0.01 59.94 -1.58
N THR A 69 0.05 59.12 -0.54
CA THR A 69 -0.52 57.77 -0.58
C THR A 69 -1.97 57.86 -0.15
N VAL A 70 -2.91 57.47 -1.02
CA VAL A 70 -4.37 57.63 -0.79
C VAL A 70 -5.01 56.33 -0.30
N GLY A 71 -4.39 55.19 -0.61
CA GLY A 71 -4.83 53.87 -0.17
C GLY A 71 -3.69 52.86 -0.19
N LYS A 72 -3.97 51.60 0.18
CA LYS A 72 -2.97 50.53 0.16
C LYS A 72 -2.43 50.35 -1.26
N ASN A 73 -1.12 50.57 -1.43
CA ASN A 73 -0.42 50.51 -2.70
C ASN A 73 -0.96 51.46 -3.79
N THR A 74 -1.62 52.56 -3.43
CA THR A 74 -2.10 53.60 -4.36
C THR A 74 -1.45 54.94 -4.04
N GLN A 75 -0.77 55.52 -5.02
CA GLN A 75 -0.12 56.81 -4.88
C GLN A 75 -0.66 57.79 -5.92
N MET A 76 -0.98 58.99 -5.44
CA MET A 76 -1.20 60.18 -6.27
C MET A 76 0.05 61.05 -6.22
N VAL A 77 0.51 61.47 -7.39
CA VAL A 77 1.73 62.25 -7.55
C VAL A 77 1.44 63.43 -8.46
N MET A 78 1.90 64.62 -8.08
CA MET A 78 1.98 65.80 -8.93
C MET A 78 3.46 66.10 -9.16
N GLN A 79 3.93 66.00 -10.40
CA GLN A 79 5.34 66.23 -10.76
C GLN A 79 5.41 67.25 -11.88
N ASN A 80 6.04 68.41 -11.64
CA ASN A 80 6.14 69.53 -12.59
C ASN A 80 4.81 69.83 -13.31
N GLY A 81 3.71 69.99 -12.56
CA GLY A 81 2.39 70.26 -13.15
C GLY A 81 1.62 69.03 -13.67
N ARG A 82 2.23 67.84 -13.74
CA ARG A 82 1.58 66.62 -14.24
C ARG A 82 1.04 65.74 -13.13
N PHE A 83 -0.28 65.49 -13.17
CA PHE A 83 -0.94 64.51 -12.30
C PHE A 83 -0.68 63.06 -12.76
N VAL A 84 -0.30 62.22 -11.80
CA VAL A 84 0.03 60.81 -12.01
C VAL A 84 -0.61 59.96 -10.90
N LEU A 85 -1.53 59.09 -11.30
CA LEU A 85 -2.10 58.03 -10.45
C LEU A 85 -1.40 56.71 -10.73
N ARG A 86 -0.95 56.01 -9.69
CA ARG A 86 -0.34 54.67 -9.79
C ARG A 86 -0.83 53.78 -8.66
N GLY A 87 -1.14 52.53 -8.97
CA GLY A 87 -1.29 51.50 -7.94
C GLY A 87 -0.83 50.13 -8.42
N ARG A 88 -0.42 49.27 -7.49
CA ARG A 88 0.00 47.89 -7.79
C ARG A 88 -0.50 46.93 -6.72
N TYR A 89 -1.32 45.98 -7.13
CA TYR A 89 -2.06 45.08 -6.25
C TYR A 89 -1.79 43.61 -6.60
N GLY A 90 -2.04 42.73 -5.64
CA GLY A 90 -1.84 41.28 -5.74
C GLY A 90 -0.53 40.80 -5.10
N SER A 91 -0.51 39.53 -4.69
CA SER A 91 0.67 38.76 -4.22
C SER A 91 1.12 37.79 -5.32
N GLY A 92 2.38 37.35 -5.28
CA GLY A 92 2.91 36.39 -6.27
C GLY A 92 3.26 36.99 -7.66
N PRO A 93 3.38 36.15 -8.71
CA PRO A 93 3.89 36.52 -10.02
C PRO A 93 2.91 37.37 -10.83
N THR A 94 1.60 37.24 -10.59
CA THR A 94 0.55 38.02 -11.26
C THR A 94 0.17 39.25 -10.44
N LYS A 95 0.17 40.43 -11.08
CA LYS A 95 -0.10 41.73 -10.44
C LYS A 95 -1.11 42.52 -11.24
N LEU A 96 -1.98 43.24 -10.52
CA LEU A 96 -2.89 44.25 -11.06
C LEU A 96 -2.25 45.63 -10.94
N ASN A 97 -2.07 46.32 -12.06
CA ASN A 97 -1.46 47.64 -12.12
C ASN A 97 -2.52 48.68 -12.49
N LEU A 98 -2.76 49.65 -11.61
CA LEU A 98 -3.63 50.80 -11.81
C LEU A 98 -2.81 52.00 -12.31
N SER A 99 -3.35 52.73 -13.27
CA SER A 99 -2.78 53.97 -13.78
C SER A 99 -3.86 54.99 -14.12
N LYS A 100 -3.47 56.24 -14.43
CA LYS A 100 -4.41 57.30 -14.86
C LYS A 100 -5.33 56.85 -16.02
N THR A 101 -4.86 55.97 -16.89
CA THR A 101 -5.60 55.48 -18.07
C THR A 101 -6.23 54.10 -17.87
N GLY A 102 -6.44 53.67 -16.62
CA GLY A 102 -7.09 52.40 -16.28
C GLY A 102 -6.15 51.34 -15.70
N MET A 103 -6.69 50.13 -15.56
CA MET A 103 -6.05 48.96 -14.94
C MET A 103 -5.48 47.99 -15.98
N THR A 104 -4.43 47.24 -15.61
CA THR A 104 -3.82 46.20 -16.46
C THR A 104 -3.30 45.04 -15.62
N VAL A 105 -3.39 43.81 -16.15
CA VAL A 105 -2.83 42.61 -15.53
C VAL A 105 -1.44 42.34 -16.11
N SER A 106 -0.49 41.98 -15.26
CA SER A 106 0.84 41.54 -15.69
C SER A 106 1.30 40.32 -14.91
N THR A 107 1.95 39.38 -15.58
CA THR A 107 2.57 38.20 -14.97
C THR A 107 4.08 38.26 -15.12
N ARG A 108 4.81 37.96 -14.04
CA ARG A 108 6.28 37.92 -14.02
C ARG A 108 6.77 36.47 -14.09
N ASN A 109 7.80 36.24 -14.90
CA ASN A 109 8.52 34.98 -15.05
C ASN A 109 10.04 35.24 -15.03
N GLU A 110 10.84 34.20 -15.22
CA GLU A 110 12.32 34.27 -15.21
C GLU A 110 12.89 35.20 -16.29
N LEU A 111 12.23 35.23 -17.45
CA LEU A 111 12.62 36.08 -18.57
C LEU A 111 12.29 37.55 -18.30
N GLY A 112 11.23 37.87 -17.55
CA GLY A 112 10.82 39.24 -17.27
C GLY A 112 9.35 39.40 -16.88
N THR A 113 8.65 40.37 -17.45
CA THR A 113 7.23 40.63 -17.14
C THR A 113 6.42 40.78 -18.41
N PHE A 114 5.36 40.01 -18.52
CA PHE A 114 4.39 40.07 -19.61
C PHE A 114 3.14 40.81 -19.15
N ASN A 115 2.70 41.82 -19.89
CA ASN A 115 1.45 42.52 -19.62
C ASN A 115 0.38 42.05 -20.60
N TRP A 116 -0.69 41.47 -20.08
CA TRP A 116 -1.77 40.85 -20.86
C TRP A 116 -2.61 41.86 -21.65
N VAL A 117 -2.67 43.11 -21.20
CA VAL A 117 -3.55 44.15 -21.77
C VAL A 117 -2.77 45.17 -22.59
N LYS A 118 -1.55 45.52 -22.17
CA LYS A 118 -0.71 46.53 -22.83
C LYS A 118 0.66 45.93 -23.17
N PRO A 119 0.82 45.32 -24.38
CA PRO A 119 2.08 44.69 -24.79
C PRO A 119 3.28 45.63 -24.75
N ASN A 120 3.05 46.93 -25.01
CA ASN A 120 4.08 47.98 -24.90
C ASN A 120 4.68 48.14 -23.49
N ARG A 121 4.04 47.57 -22.45
CA ARG A 121 4.51 47.60 -21.07
C ARG A 121 5.19 46.30 -20.62
N SER A 122 5.36 45.35 -21.54
CA SER A 122 6.13 44.13 -21.28
C SER A 122 7.63 44.39 -21.26
N SER A 123 8.37 43.54 -20.56
CA SER A 123 9.83 43.56 -20.52
C SER A 123 10.40 42.14 -20.49
N ALA A 124 11.53 41.97 -21.15
CA ALA A 124 12.28 40.73 -21.21
C ALA A 124 13.76 41.07 -21.01
N LYS A 125 14.50 40.20 -20.31
CA LYS A 125 15.94 40.36 -20.09
C LYS A 125 16.63 39.09 -20.56
N LEU A 126 17.25 39.19 -21.75
CA LEU A 126 17.97 38.12 -22.42
C LEU A 126 19.46 38.48 -22.38
N PHE A 127 20.32 37.57 -21.89
CA PHE A 127 21.79 37.77 -21.84
C PHE A 127 22.24 39.13 -21.26
N GLY A 128 21.57 39.60 -20.21
CA GLY A 128 21.89 40.88 -19.56
C GLY A 128 21.27 42.13 -20.22
N VAL A 129 20.81 42.05 -21.47
CA VAL A 129 20.16 43.13 -22.20
C VAL A 129 18.67 43.17 -21.89
N GLN A 130 18.17 44.32 -21.43
CA GLN A 130 16.75 44.51 -21.15
C GLN A 130 16.01 45.06 -22.38
N VAL A 131 15.19 44.22 -23.00
CA VAL A 131 14.26 44.61 -24.06
C VAL A 131 12.92 45.02 -23.44
N ARG A 132 12.30 46.07 -23.96
CA ARG A 132 11.00 46.58 -23.50
C ARG A 132 10.08 46.83 -24.68
N GLY A 133 8.78 46.86 -24.43
CA GLY A 133 7.78 47.15 -25.47
C GLY A 133 7.27 45.90 -26.17
N LYS A 134 6.75 46.05 -27.40
CA LYS A 134 6.13 44.95 -28.18
C LYS A 134 7.08 43.79 -28.40
N ASN A 135 8.35 44.05 -28.71
CA ASN A 135 9.35 43.01 -28.94
C ASN A 135 9.58 42.14 -27.69
N ALA A 136 9.50 42.75 -26.50
CA ALA A 136 9.55 41.99 -25.25
C ALA A 136 8.29 41.13 -25.05
N ALA A 137 7.11 41.59 -25.48
CA ALA A 137 5.90 40.78 -25.41
C ALA A 137 6.00 39.54 -26.30
N TYR A 138 6.53 39.67 -27.52
CA TYR A 138 6.76 38.52 -28.41
C TYR A 138 7.77 37.53 -27.83
N ALA A 139 8.90 38.01 -27.29
CA ALA A 139 9.88 37.14 -26.65
C ALA A 139 9.29 36.38 -25.45
N GLN A 140 8.45 37.04 -24.66
CA GLN A 140 7.74 36.41 -23.54
C GLN A 140 6.71 35.38 -23.99
N ALA A 141 5.94 35.68 -25.04
CA ALA A 141 4.99 34.74 -25.61
C ALA A 141 5.70 33.48 -26.13
N ALA A 142 6.81 33.63 -26.86
CA ALA A 142 7.63 32.51 -27.31
C ALA A 142 8.14 31.66 -26.15
N TYR A 143 8.64 32.29 -25.08
CA TYR A 143 9.08 31.58 -23.88
C TYR A 143 7.93 30.82 -23.20
N LEU A 144 6.75 31.42 -23.08
CA LEU A 144 5.57 30.76 -22.52
C LEU A 144 5.13 29.55 -23.35
N VAL A 145 5.18 29.64 -24.68
CA VAL A 145 4.86 28.51 -25.56
C VAL A 145 5.88 27.39 -25.42
N LEU A 146 7.18 27.70 -25.45
CA LEU A 146 8.23 26.69 -25.31
C LEU A 146 8.17 25.98 -23.95
N THR A 147 7.96 26.73 -22.87
CA THR A 147 7.79 26.16 -21.53
C THR A 147 6.53 25.31 -21.45
N ALA A 148 5.40 25.75 -22.01
CA ALA A 148 4.17 24.97 -22.05
C ALA A 148 4.37 23.63 -22.78
N VAL A 149 5.02 23.64 -23.95
CA VAL A 149 5.33 22.44 -24.73
C VAL A 149 6.22 21.48 -23.93
N ALA A 150 7.28 21.98 -23.30
CA ALA A 150 8.16 21.16 -22.47
C ALA A 150 7.41 20.53 -21.29
N THR A 151 6.58 21.31 -20.58
CA THR A 151 5.77 20.80 -19.46
C THR A 151 4.71 19.79 -19.92
N PHE A 152 4.17 19.95 -21.13
CA PHE A 152 3.22 19.01 -21.70
C PHE A 152 3.86 17.64 -21.95
N PHE A 153 5.07 17.61 -22.54
CA PHE A 153 5.81 16.35 -22.72
C PHE A 153 6.19 15.70 -21.39
N GLN A 154 6.60 16.48 -20.39
CA GLN A 154 6.87 15.97 -19.04
C GLN A 154 5.61 15.32 -18.43
N LEU A 155 4.44 15.96 -18.59
CA LEU A 155 3.17 15.42 -18.14
C LEU A 155 2.83 14.10 -18.84
N LEU A 156 3.00 14.03 -20.17
CA LEU A 156 2.75 12.79 -20.94
C LEU A 156 3.62 11.63 -20.45
N ILE A 157 4.91 11.88 -20.21
CA ILE A 157 5.84 10.87 -19.68
C ILE A 157 5.39 10.42 -18.29
N ALA A 158 5.07 11.36 -17.40
CA ALA A 158 4.65 11.06 -16.03
C ALA A 158 3.36 10.22 -16.00
N VAL A 159 2.35 10.57 -16.81
CA VAL A 159 1.11 9.80 -16.94
C VAL A 159 1.39 8.39 -17.46
N THR A 160 2.23 8.26 -18.47
CA THR A 160 2.59 6.95 -19.06
C THR A 160 3.26 6.04 -18.03
N LEU A 161 4.25 6.55 -17.30
CA LEU A 161 4.95 5.79 -16.25
C LEU A 161 4.01 5.40 -15.12
N THR A 162 3.11 6.32 -14.73
CA THR A 162 2.11 6.05 -13.70
C THR A 162 1.20 4.90 -14.13
N LEU A 163 0.64 4.96 -15.34
CA LEU A 163 -0.22 3.89 -15.88
C LEU A 163 0.52 2.54 -15.98
N ALA A 164 1.78 2.54 -16.38
CA ALA A 164 2.60 1.34 -16.39
C ALA A 164 2.77 0.73 -14.99
N GLN A 165 3.00 1.57 -13.97
CA GLN A 165 3.10 1.13 -12.58
C GLN A 165 1.79 0.51 -12.08
N TRP A 166 0.64 1.13 -12.37
CA TRP A 166 -0.67 0.57 -12.03
C TRP A 166 -0.92 -0.76 -12.75
N GLY A 167 -0.55 -0.87 -14.03
CA GLY A 167 -0.65 -2.12 -14.80
C GLY A 167 0.20 -3.24 -14.19
N TRP A 168 1.42 -2.93 -13.76
CA TRP A 168 2.30 -3.89 -13.09
C TRP A 168 1.73 -4.38 -11.76
N GLN A 169 1.20 -3.47 -10.93
CA GLN A 169 0.56 -3.83 -9.66
C GLN A 169 -0.67 -4.72 -9.88
N LEU A 170 -1.49 -4.43 -10.90
CA LEU A 170 -2.62 -5.27 -11.25
C LEU A 170 -2.17 -6.67 -11.66
N LEU A 171 -1.10 -6.78 -12.45
CA LEU A 171 -0.55 -8.08 -12.85
C LEU A 171 -0.07 -8.88 -11.65
N GLN A 172 0.62 -8.24 -10.69
CA GLN A 172 1.04 -8.89 -9.45
C GLN A 172 -0.15 -9.40 -8.62
N LEU A 173 -1.22 -8.61 -8.53
CA LEU A 173 -2.45 -9.03 -7.85
C LEU A 173 -3.10 -10.23 -8.54
N LEU A 174 -3.24 -10.19 -9.86
CA LEU A 174 -3.80 -11.29 -10.63
C LEU A 174 -2.94 -12.56 -10.49
N TRP A 175 -1.61 -12.41 -10.55
CA TRP A 175 -0.67 -13.51 -10.34
C TRP A 175 -0.79 -14.11 -8.93
N GLY A 176 -0.85 -13.26 -7.90
CA GLY A 176 -1.08 -13.70 -6.53
C GLY A 176 -2.40 -14.42 -6.35
N LEU A 177 -3.47 -13.94 -6.98
CA LEU A 177 -4.77 -14.63 -6.99
C LEU A 177 -4.67 -16.00 -7.67
N VAL A 178 -4.02 -16.10 -8.83
CA VAL A 178 -3.81 -17.38 -9.52
C VAL A 178 -3.09 -18.38 -8.61
N LEU A 179 -2.01 -17.96 -7.94
CA LEU A 179 -1.28 -18.83 -7.01
C LEU A 179 -2.08 -19.19 -5.74
N ALA A 180 -2.93 -18.28 -5.24
CA ALA A 180 -3.73 -18.52 -4.04
C ALA A 180 -5.00 -19.36 -4.31
N THR A 181 -5.53 -19.34 -5.55
CA THR A 181 -6.77 -20.03 -5.91
C THR A 181 -6.80 -21.54 -5.61
N PRO A 182 -5.77 -22.36 -5.90
CA PRO A 182 -5.88 -23.80 -5.65
C PRO A 182 -6.06 -24.12 -4.16
N TYR A 183 -5.27 -23.48 -3.29
CA TYR A 183 -5.33 -23.73 -1.84
C TYR A 183 -6.64 -23.24 -1.22
N GLU A 184 -7.06 -22.02 -1.52
CA GLU A 184 -8.29 -21.45 -0.95
C GLU A 184 -9.56 -22.18 -1.43
N LEU A 185 -9.57 -22.65 -2.68
CA LEU A 185 -10.66 -23.48 -3.19
C LEU A 185 -10.72 -24.84 -2.49
N GLU A 186 -9.58 -25.46 -2.21
CA GLU A 186 -9.54 -26.69 -1.41
C GLU A 186 -10.03 -26.45 0.01
N VAL A 187 -9.57 -25.41 0.69
CA VAL A 187 -10.04 -25.04 2.04
C VAL A 187 -11.54 -24.81 2.05
N LEU A 188 -12.09 -24.12 1.05
CA LEU A 188 -13.52 -23.87 0.93
C LEU A 188 -14.31 -25.16 0.68
N ARG A 189 -13.86 -26.03 -0.24
CA ARG A 189 -14.47 -27.35 -0.46
C ARG A 189 -14.45 -28.21 0.79
N ARG A 190 -13.33 -28.22 1.54
CA ARG A 190 -13.20 -28.90 2.83
C ARG A 190 -14.20 -28.36 3.85
N LYS A 191 -14.37 -27.04 3.95
CA LYS A 191 -15.39 -26.42 4.84
C LYS A 191 -16.81 -26.87 4.51
N PHE A 192 -17.19 -26.88 3.23
CA PHE A 192 -18.51 -27.35 2.81
C PHE A 192 -18.73 -28.84 3.09
N ARG A 193 -17.73 -29.68 2.79
CA ARG A 193 -17.75 -31.10 3.13
C ARG A 193 -17.93 -31.31 4.62
N ASN A 194 -17.12 -30.67 5.45
CA ASN A 194 -17.15 -30.85 6.90
C ASN A 194 -18.47 -30.35 7.49
N ARG A 195 -19.09 -29.32 6.88
CA ARG A 195 -20.45 -28.89 7.24
C ARG A 195 -21.50 -29.94 6.92
N LYS A 196 -21.41 -30.62 5.77
CA LYS A 196 -22.31 -31.74 5.42
C LYS A 196 -22.13 -32.91 6.41
N ILE A 197 -20.88 -33.25 6.73
CA ILE A 197 -20.53 -34.32 7.68
C ILE A 197 -21.05 -33.99 9.08
N ARG A 198 -20.87 -32.76 9.59
CA ARG A 198 -21.40 -32.35 10.91
C ARG A 198 -22.92 -32.48 11.01
N ARG A 199 -23.65 -32.17 9.92
CA ARG A 199 -25.11 -32.39 9.87
C ARG A 199 -25.47 -33.88 9.95
N ALA A 200 -24.74 -34.73 9.23
CA ALA A 200 -24.91 -36.17 9.29
C ALA A 200 -24.56 -36.73 10.68
N GLN A 201 -23.51 -36.22 11.33
CA GLN A 201 -23.19 -36.55 12.73
C GLN A 201 -24.37 -36.23 13.64
N MET A 202 -24.94 -35.02 13.58
CA MET A 202 -26.09 -34.64 14.42
C MET A 202 -27.28 -35.60 14.28
N ALA A 203 -27.51 -36.16 13.09
CA ALA A 203 -28.55 -37.17 12.86
C ALA A 203 -28.21 -38.55 13.45
N LEU A 204 -26.91 -38.89 13.57
CA LEU A 204 -26.40 -40.14 14.13
C LEU A 204 -26.15 -40.08 15.65
N THR A 205 -25.90 -38.89 16.21
CA THR A 205 -25.44 -38.69 17.60
C THR A 205 -26.44 -39.17 18.65
N SER A 206 -27.75 -39.14 18.37
CA SER A 206 -28.79 -39.49 19.37
C SER A 206 -28.73 -40.95 19.85
N ASN A 207 -28.20 -41.88 19.04
CA ASN A 207 -28.10 -43.30 19.38
C ASN A 207 -26.66 -43.74 19.71
N VAL A 208 -25.66 -42.93 19.36
CA VAL A 208 -24.25 -43.30 19.35
C VAL A 208 -23.53 -42.77 20.59
N ALA A 209 -23.81 -41.55 21.05
CA ALA A 209 -23.05 -40.90 22.11
C ALA A 209 -22.95 -41.73 23.41
N ALA A 210 -24.02 -42.43 23.79
CA ALA A 210 -24.06 -43.27 24.98
C ALA A 210 -23.22 -44.57 24.87
N SER A 211 -22.86 -45.02 23.66
CA SER A 211 -22.16 -46.30 23.46
C SER A 211 -20.62 -46.20 23.58
N PHE A 212 -20.06 -44.98 23.50
CA PHE A 212 -18.62 -44.73 23.39
C PHE A 212 -18.05 -43.83 24.48
N GLU A 213 -18.89 -43.35 25.42
CA GLU A 213 -18.49 -42.39 26.46
C GLU A 213 -17.47 -42.97 27.45
N ASP A 214 -17.54 -44.28 27.72
CA ASP A 214 -16.66 -45.00 28.67
C ASP A 214 -15.43 -45.67 28.02
N TRP A 215 -15.11 -45.32 26.77
CA TRP A 215 -14.01 -46.01 26.07
C TRP A 215 -12.65 -45.52 26.53
N ALA A 216 -11.84 -46.44 27.07
CA ALA A 216 -10.44 -46.21 27.36
C ALA A 216 -9.62 -45.93 26.08
N GLU A 217 -8.51 -45.20 26.22
CA GLU A 217 -7.59 -44.82 25.14
C GLU A 217 -7.28 -45.97 24.17
N MET A 218 -6.86 -47.13 24.71
CA MET A 218 -6.48 -48.31 23.91
C MET A 218 -7.65 -48.92 23.13
N LYS A 219 -8.88 -48.81 23.65
CA LYS A 219 -10.10 -49.25 22.96
C LYS A 219 -10.45 -48.31 21.81
N VAL A 220 -10.23 -47.01 21.97
CA VAL A 220 -10.39 -46.01 20.90
C VAL A 220 -9.37 -46.25 19.79
N VAL A 221 -8.10 -46.48 20.12
CA VAL A 221 -7.04 -46.81 19.14
C VAL A 221 -7.39 -48.10 18.37
N ALA A 222 -7.78 -49.16 19.08
CA ALA A 222 -8.23 -50.42 18.48
C ALA A 222 -9.40 -50.21 17.50
N ALA A 223 -10.34 -49.32 17.87
CA ALA A 223 -11.49 -49.02 17.05
C ALA A 223 -11.15 -48.23 15.78
N ILE A 224 -10.24 -47.27 15.87
CA ILE A 224 -9.76 -46.53 14.70
C ILE A 224 -9.06 -47.49 13.73
N ALA A 225 -8.16 -48.34 14.22
CA ALA A 225 -7.47 -49.33 13.38
C ALA A 225 -8.46 -50.23 12.65
N LEU A 226 -9.44 -50.80 13.38
CA LEU A 226 -10.49 -51.63 12.79
C LEU A 226 -11.37 -50.87 11.79
N ALA A 227 -11.72 -49.61 12.07
CA ALA A 227 -12.52 -48.79 11.15
C ALA A 227 -11.78 -48.56 9.82
N PHE A 228 -10.50 -48.19 9.85
CA PHE A 228 -9.72 -47.93 8.64
C PHE A 228 -9.48 -49.20 7.79
N ILE A 229 -9.25 -50.34 8.43
CA ILE A 229 -8.99 -51.63 7.78
C ILE A 229 -10.28 -52.27 7.24
N ALA A 230 -11.37 -52.19 8.01
CA ALA A 230 -12.63 -52.85 7.66
C ALA A 230 -13.58 -51.92 6.88
N TRP A 231 -13.98 -50.78 7.45
CA TRP A 231 -14.96 -49.88 6.81
C TRP A 231 -14.41 -49.30 5.51
N GLY A 232 -13.12 -48.96 5.48
CA GLY A 232 -12.44 -48.45 4.29
C GLY A 232 -12.50 -49.39 3.07
N ARG A 233 -12.82 -50.66 3.30
CA ARG A 233 -12.95 -51.70 2.25
C ARG A 233 -14.35 -52.31 2.18
N GLY A 234 -15.32 -51.72 2.89
CA GLY A 234 -16.70 -52.23 2.95
C GLY A 234 -16.82 -53.59 3.63
N ARG A 235 -15.91 -53.92 4.54
CA ARG A 235 -15.89 -55.20 5.27
C ARG A 235 -16.33 -55.00 6.71
N ASP A 236 -16.75 -56.10 7.32
CA ASP A 236 -17.17 -56.10 8.72
C ASP A 236 -15.94 -56.09 9.66
N ALA A 237 -15.97 -55.25 10.69
CA ALA A 237 -14.85 -55.08 11.63
C ALA A 237 -14.45 -56.39 12.32
N ARG A 238 -15.42 -57.27 12.60
CA ARG A 238 -15.16 -58.59 13.21
C ARG A 238 -14.36 -59.53 12.31
N ALA A 239 -14.54 -59.44 11.00
CA ALA A 239 -13.88 -60.33 10.03
C ALA A 239 -12.38 -60.02 9.89
N GLU A 240 -11.98 -58.76 10.13
CA GLU A 240 -10.60 -58.30 9.93
C GLU A 240 -9.72 -58.41 11.19
N ILE A 241 -10.27 -58.81 12.34
CA ILE A 241 -9.51 -58.98 13.59
C ILE A 241 -8.30 -59.92 13.42
N PRO A 242 -8.44 -61.12 12.80
CA PRO A 242 -7.31 -62.05 12.68
C PRO A 242 -6.17 -61.48 11.84
N TRP A 243 -6.52 -60.78 10.75
CA TRP A 243 -5.54 -60.14 9.88
C TRP A 243 -4.81 -59.01 10.60
N LEU A 244 -5.54 -58.13 11.30
CA LEU A 244 -4.95 -57.03 12.06
C LEU A 244 -4.02 -57.52 13.18
N LYS A 245 -4.41 -58.58 13.90
CA LYS A 245 -3.53 -59.21 14.92
C LYS A 245 -2.22 -59.70 14.30
N MET A 246 -2.29 -60.38 13.16
CA MET A 246 -1.11 -60.88 12.46
C MET A 246 -0.22 -59.72 11.98
N ALA A 247 -0.82 -58.69 11.35
CA ALA A 247 -0.08 -57.56 10.79
C ALA A 247 0.63 -56.73 11.86
N VAL A 248 -0.02 -56.43 12.99
CA VAL A 248 0.58 -55.69 14.12
C VAL A 248 1.68 -56.51 14.81
N THR A 249 1.53 -57.83 14.90
CA THR A 249 2.57 -58.70 15.48
C THR A 249 3.79 -58.83 14.55
N ALA A 250 3.58 -58.70 13.24
CA ALA A 250 4.65 -58.74 12.24
C ALA A 250 5.35 -57.38 12.05
N SER A 251 4.70 -56.27 12.40
CA SER A 251 5.28 -54.92 12.29
C SER A 251 6.24 -54.61 13.44
N ASN A 252 7.44 -54.10 13.12
CA ASN A 252 8.44 -53.59 14.07
C ASN A 252 8.22 -52.11 14.47
N GLU A 253 7.00 -51.60 14.26
CA GLU A 253 6.60 -50.21 14.49
C GLU A 253 6.66 -49.82 15.99
N PRO A 254 7.09 -48.60 16.35
CA PRO A 254 7.27 -48.22 17.74
C PRO A 254 5.95 -47.96 18.49
N ALA A 255 5.91 -48.56 19.68
CA ALA A 255 5.26 -48.15 20.92
C ALA A 255 3.78 -48.53 21.22
N ASP A 256 2.77 -48.35 20.36
CA ASP A 256 1.39 -48.30 20.89
C ASP A 256 0.34 -49.26 20.28
N LEU A 257 0.50 -49.72 19.05
CA LEU A 257 -0.49 -50.63 18.42
C LEU A 257 -0.54 -52.04 19.04
N PRO A 258 0.57 -52.68 19.45
CA PRO A 258 0.50 -53.98 20.13
C PRO A 258 -0.35 -53.96 21.40
N SER A 259 -0.34 -52.82 22.12
CA SER A 259 -1.09 -52.60 23.35
C SER A 259 -2.61 -52.54 23.15
N CYS A 260 -3.07 -52.29 21.91
CA CYS A 260 -4.50 -52.24 21.58
C CYS A 260 -5.09 -53.60 21.18
N LEU A 261 -4.25 -54.61 20.92
CA LEU A 261 -4.68 -55.96 20.47
C LEU A 261 -5.70 -56.65 21.39
N PRO A 262 -5.60 -56.56 22.74
CA PRO A 262 -6.59 -57.15 23.64
C PRO A 262 -7.99 -56.55 23.49
N TYR A 263 -8.08 -55.29 23.06
CA TYR A 263 -9.33 -54.53 22.97
C TYR A 263 -10.04 -54.65 21.61
N LEU A 264 -9.41 -55.30 20.61
CA LEU A 264 -9.97 -55.44 19.26
C LEU A 264 -11.34 -56.13 19.25
N SER A 265 -11.49 -57.22 20.01
CA SER A 265 -12.74 -57.99 20.04
C SER A 265 -13.88 -57.22 20.72
N ASP A 266 -13.55 -56.43 21.75
CA ASP A 266 -14.50 -55.59 22.48
C ASP A 266 -14.92 -54.37 21.63
N ALA A 267 -13.99 -53.75 20.89
CA ALA A 267 -14.28 -52.64 19.97
C ALA A 267 -15.07 -53.08 18.72
N ALA A 268 -14.81 -54.28 18.18
CA ALA A 268 -15.43 -54.74 16.95
C ALA A 268 -16.94 -54.94 17.07
N GLY A 269 -17.45 -55.30 18.25
CA GLY A 269 -18.87 -55.54 18.49
C GLY A 269 -19.75 -54.33 18.15
N PRO A 270 -19.53 -53.18 18.84
CA PRO A 270 -20.20 -51.91 18.57
C PRO A 270 -19.93 -51.37 17.15
N LEU A 271 -18.70 -51.49 16.64
CA LEU A 271 -18.36 -51.02 15.28
C LEU A 271 -19.12 -51.76 14.18
N SER A 272 -19.31 -53.08 14.31
CA SER A 272 -20.10 -53.87 13.35
C SER A 272 -21.58 -53.50 13.37
N GLN A 273 -22.15 -53.24 14.56
CA GLN A 273 -23.54 -52.79 14.67
C GLN A 273 -23.74 -51.42 14.04
N TRP A 274 -22.78 -50.52 14.27
CA TRP A 274 -22.80 -49.19 13.68
C TRP A 274 -22.62 -49.21 12.17
N HIS A 275 -21.80 -50.13 11.64
CA HIS A 275 -21.59 -50.29 10.20
C HIS A 275 -22.85 -50.80 9.48
N ARG A 276 -23.59 -51.74 10.08
CA ARG A 276 -24.76 -52.41 9.47
C ARG A 276 -26.06 -51.59 9.49
N SER A 277 -26.15 -50.52 10.29
CA SER A 277 -27.43 -49.83 10.52
C SER A 277 -27.97 -49.01 9.34
N ASP A 278 -27.17 -48.76 8.30
CA ASP A 278 -27.60 -48.04 7.09
C ASP A 278 -26.90 -48.65 5.87
N THR A 279 -27.56 -49.59 5.21
CA THR A 279 -27.04 -50.24 4.01
C THR A 279 -27.40 -49.41 2.78
N GLU A 280 -26.77 -48.25 2.60
CA GLU A 280 -26.68 -47.62 1.28
C GLU A 280 -25.21 -47.62 0.88
N LEU A 281 -24.81 -48.65 0.13
CA LEU A 281 -23.45 -48.86 -0.36
C LEU A 281 -22.96 -47.80 -1.36
N ASP A 282 -23.82 -46.83 -1.72
CA ASP A 282 -23.54 -45.81 -2.73
C ASP A 282 -23.16 -44.42 -2.15
N ASP A 283 -23.53 -44.08 -0.91
CA ASP A 283 -23.15 -42.79 -0.28
C ASP A 283 -22.02 -43.00 0.77
N PRO A 284 -20.82 -42.42 0.58
CA PRO A 284 -19.75 -42.48 1.59
C PRO A 284 -20.05 -41.64 2.84
N LEU A 285 -21.03 -40.72 2.80
CA LEU A 285 -21.29 -39.76 3.86
C LEU A 285 -21.51 -40.37 5.26
N PRO A 286 -22.29 -41.47 5.43
CA PRO A 286 -22.49 -42.08 6.75
C PRO A 286 -21.19 -42.61 7.31
N VAL A 287 -20.37 -43.31 6.52
CA VAL A 287 -19.06 -43.82 6.95
C VAL A 287 -18.14 -42.66 7.35
N LEU A 288 -18.10 -41.58 6.57
CA LEU A 288 -17.29 -40.40 6.89
C LEU A 288 -17.77 -39.69 8.16
N ALA A 289 -19.07 -39.64 8.43
CA ALA A 289 -19.61 -39.09 9.68
C ALA A 289 -19.23 -39.93 10.91
N ARG A 290 -19.22 -41.26 10.77
CA ARG A 290 -18.76 -42.18 11.83
C ARG A 290 -17.26 -42.02 12.08
N THR A 291 -16.47 -41.92 11.00
CA THR A 291 -15.03 -41.61 11.10
C THR A 291 -14.77 -40.28 11.79
N ALA A 292 -15.57 -39.25 11.50
CA ALA A 292 -15.46 -37.96 12.16
C ALA A 292 -15.77 -38.04 13.68
N ILE A 293 -16.72 -38.89 14.10
CA ILE A 293 -17.01 -39.12 15.52
C ILE A 293 -15.85 -39.85 16.19
N LEU A 294 -15.29 -40.90 15.56
CA LEU A 294 -14.09 -41.57 16.07
C LEU A 294 -12.89 -40.62 16.18
N ALA A 295 -12.75 -39.68 15.24
CA ALA A 295 -11.71 -38.65 15.27
C ALA A 295 -11.87 -37.68 16.45
N GLU A 296 -13.11 -37.20 16.70
CA GLU A 296 -13.40 -36.34 17.86
C GLU A 296 -13.21 -37.10 19.18
N LEU A 297 -13.52 -38.39 19.25
CA LEU A 297 -13.25 -39.24 20.42
C LEU A 297 -11.75 -39.44 20.64
N ALA A 298 -10.99 -39.70 19.57
CA ALA A 298 -9.54 -39.86 19.63
C ALA A 298 -8.84 -38.58 20.09
N ALA A 299 -9.26 -37.43 19.59
CA ALA A 299 -8.73 -36.13 20.03
C ALA A 299 -9.02 -35.80 21.51
N ARG A 300 -10.04 -36.44 22.11
CA ARG A 300 -10.35 -36.29 23.55
C ARG A 300 -9.60 -37.28 24.44
N GLN A 301 -9.44 -38.52 23.97
CA GLN A 301 -8.95 -39.64 24.79
C GLN A 301 -7.46 -39.97 24.57
N VAL A 302 -6.87 -39.57 23.44
CA VAL A 302 -5.46 -39.81 23.10
C VAL A 302 -4.70 -38.49 23.20
N SER A 303 -3.49 -38.52 23.78
CA SER A 303 -2.64 -37.34 23.85
C SER A 303 -2.27 -36.81 22.46
N ALA A 304 -2.25 -35.48 22.29
CA ALA A 304 -1.99 -34.81 21.02
C ALA A 304 -0.65 -35.20 20.36
N ASP A 305 0.37 -35.55 21.15
CA ASP A 305 1.70 -35.92 20.65
C ASP A 305 1.75 -37.35 20.07
N ARG A 306 0.87 -38.25 20.56
CA ARG A 306 0.86 -39.68 20.17
C ARG A 306 -0.10 -39.97 19.03
N LEU A 307 -1.19 -39.21 18.92
CA LEU A 307 -2.21 -39.43 17.90
C LEU A 307 -1.69 -39.39 16.45
N PRO A 308 -0.76 -38.47 16.06
CA PRO A 308 -0.17 -38.48 14.73
C PRO A 308 0.63 -39.75 14.43
N ALA A 309 1.44 -40.21 15.39
CA ALA A 309 2.25 -41.42 15.24
C ALA A 309 1.37 -42.67 15.10
N ILE A 310 0.34 -42.79 15.93
CA ILE A 310 -0.65 -43.89 15.84
C ILE A 310 -1.36 -43.88 14.48
N LEU A 311 -1.75 -42.70 13.99
CA LEU A 311 -2.42 -42.58 12.69
C LEU A 311 -1.50 -42.99 11.53
N LEU A 312 -0.22 -42.61 11.57
CA LEU A 312 0.77 -43.03 10.57
C LEU A 312 0.96 -44.56 10.58
N SER A 313 1.13 -45.18 11.76
CA SER A 313 1.26 -46.64 11.83
C SER A 313 -0.02 -47.36 11.35
N ILE A 314 -1.21 -46.81 11.60
CA ILE A 314 -2.47 -47.34 11.02
C ILE A 314 -2.48 -47.19 9.50
N ASP A 315 -2.01 -46.06 8.99
CA ASP A 315 -1.91 -45.78 7.55
C ASP A 315 -0.97 -46.76 6.83
N ASP A 316 0.15 -47.10 7.47
CA ASP A 316 1.08 -48.12 7.00
C ASP A 316 0.47 -49.53 7.01
N LEU A 317 -0.31 -49.88 8.05
CA LEU A 317 -1.06 -51.13 8.05
C LEU A 317 -2.09 -51.18 6.91
N VAL A 318 -2.79 -50.09 6.64
CA VAL A 318 -3.73 -50.01 5.51
C VAL A 318 -3.01 -50.27 4.18
N LEU A 319 -1.79 -49.73 4.01
CA LEU A 319 -0.95 -49.97 2.83
C LEU A 319 -0.46 -51.43 2.72
N GLN A 320 -0.12 -52.07 3.85
CA GLN A 320 0.26 -53.49 3.87
C GLN A 320 -0.88 -54.40 3.43
N GLN A 321 -2.13 -54.02 3.70
CA GLN A 321 -3.31 -54.77 3.25
C GLN A 321 -3.54 -54.61 1.73
N GLY A 322 -2.92 -53.63 1.07
CA GLY A 322 -3.03 -53.33 -0.37
C GLY A 322 -3.17 -51.81 -0.67
N PRO A 323 -3.28 -51.41 -1.95
CA PRO A 323 -3.47 -50.01 -2.33
C PRO A 323 -4.67 -49.36 -1.63
N LYS A 324 -4.53 -48.10 -1.20
CA LYS A 324 -5.61 -47.36 -0.52
C LYS A 324 -6.82 -47.19 -1.43
N THR A 325 -8.01 -47.42 -0.88
CA THR A 325 -9.25 -47.11 -1.58
C THR A 325 -9.53 -45.60 -1.50
N ARG A 326 -10.35 -45.08 -2.44
CA ARG A 326 -10.81 -43.67 -2.36
C ARG A 326 -11.53 -43.37 -1.04
N LEU A 327 -12.24 -44.35 -0.48
CA LEU A 327 -12.91 -44.20 0.81
C LEU A 327 -11.89 -44.09 1.96
N GLN A 328 -10.81 -44.89 1.95
CA GLN A 328 -9.74 -44.79 2.95
C GLN A 328 -9.03 -43.44 2.90
N GLU A 329 -8.75 -42.90 1.72
CA GLU A 329 -8.17 -41.54 1.57
C GLU A 329 -9.11 -40.45 2.10
N GLN A 330 -10.42 -40.57 1.83
CA GLN A 330 -11.42 -39.64 2.36
C GLN A 330 -11.56 -39.77 3.88
N MET A 331 -11.55 -40.99 4.41
CA MET A 331 -11.59 -41.26 5.85
C MET A 331 -10.37 -40.66 6.54
N LEU A 332 -9.16 -40.82 5.99
CA LEU A 332 -7.93 -40.21 6.52
C LEU A 332 -8.05 -38.69 6.56
N THR A 333 -8.50 -38.08 5.46
CA THR A 333 -8.67 -36.62 5.38
C THR A 333 -9.69 -36.11 6.40
N VAL A 334 -10.83 -36.78 6.52
CA VAL A 334 -11.89 -36.42 7.48
C VAL A 334 -11.42 -36.64 8.91
N PHE A 335 -10.69 -37.73 9.17
CA PHE A 335 -10.13 -38.01 10.48
C PHE A 335 -9.19 -36.88 10.92
N CYS A 336 -8.23 -36.49 10.08
CA CYS A 336 -7.33 -35.38 10.38
C CYS A 336 -8.09 -34.06 10.62
N ASP A 337 -9.08 -33.74 9.78
CA ASP A 337 -9.87 -32.52 9.91
C ASP A 337 -10.64 -32.42 11.24
N PHE A 338 -11.18 -33.53 11.73
CA PHE A 338 -12.01 -33.58 12.94
C PHE A 338 -11.21 -33.87 14.22
N ALA A 339 -10.07 -34.57 14.10
CA ALA A 339 -9.11 -34.74 15.19
C ALA A 339 -8.24 -33.48 15.43
N GLY A 340 -8.34 -32.48 14.55
CA GLY A 340 -7.56 -31.24 14.65
C GLY A 340 -6.10 -31.38 14.19
N LEU A 341 -5.78 -32.44 13.44
CA LEU A 341 -4.44 -32.70 12.95
C LEU A 341 -4.16 -31.87 11.68
N ARG A 342 -3.02 -31.17 11.67
CA ARG A 342 -2.54 -30.36 10.54
C ARG A 342 -1.09 -30.71 10.26
N LEU A 343 -0.79 -30.95 8.99
CA LEU A 343 0.59 -30.95 8.51
C LEU A 343 1.08 -29.51 8.59
N GLN A 344 2.04 -29.25 9.47
CA GLN A 344 2.83 -28.03 9.43
C GLN A 344 4.02 -28.31 8.52
N GLU A 345 4.14 -27.54 7.45
CA GLU A 345 5.44 -27.42 6.79
C GLU A 345 6.34 -26.70 7.78
N GLU A 346 7.37 -27.39 8.28
CA GLU A 346 8.39 -26.80 9.13
C GLU A 346 9.00 -25.63 8.33
N SER A 347 8.65 -24.41 8.72
CA SER A 347 9.18 -23.21 8.09
C SER A 347 10.69 -23.24 8.28
N ARG A 348 11.42 -23.41 7.16
CA ARG A 348 12.89 -23.45 7.06
C ARG A 348 13.63 -22.24 7.67
N GLU A 349 12.95 -21.33 8.36
CA GLU A 349 13.52 -20.15 9.01
C GLU A 349 14.11 -20.46 10.41
N GLU A 350 13.75 -21.56 11.07
CA GLU A 350 14.24 -21.85 12.42
C GLU A 350 15.49 -22.78 12.48
N ALA A 351 15.92 -23.36 11.36
CA ALA A 351 17.16 -24.14 11.29
C ALA A 351 18.44 -23.27 11.15
N SER A 352 18.30 -21.96 11.27
CA SER A 352 19.37 -20.96 11.20
C SER A 352 19.33 -20.06 12.44
N ASN A 353 19.51 -20.65 13.62
CA ASN A 353 19.97 -19.92 14.80
C ASN A 353 20.92 -20.78 15.62
#